data_AF-A0A2K3LXA5-F1
#
_entry.id   AF-A0A2K3LXA5-F1
#
_cell.length_a   1.000
_cell.length_b   1.000
_cell.length_c   1.000
_cell.angle_alpha   90.00
_cell.angle_beta   90.00
_cell.angle_gamma   90.00
#
_symmetry.space_group_name_H-M   'P 1'
#
loop_
_entity.id
_entity.type
_entity.pdbx_description
1 polymer ?
#
loop_
_entity_poly.entity_id
_entity_poly.type
_entity_poly.pdbx_seq_one_letter_code
_entity_poly.pdbx_strand_id
1 'polypeptide(L)' 'MSGEFVTCKKDCTVKDLIQLLDKEKLHRVYVVDDEGNLEGLITLRDIISRLVHEPRGYFGDFFDGVLPLPANSRV' A
#
# COMPACT_ATOMS: atom_id res chain seq x y z
N MET A 1 2.33 0.24 24.26
CA MET A 1 2.93 -0.91 23.58
C MET A 1 3.39 -0.42 22.23
N SER A 2 4.71 -0.38 22.00
CA SER A 2 5.27 0.00 20.71
C SER A 2 4.95 -1.14 19.73
N GLY A 3 3.97 -0.96 18.86
CA GLY A 3 3.78 -1.89 17.74
C GLY A 3 5.03 -1.81 16.87
N GLU A 4 5.73 -2.93 16.67
CA GLU A 4 6.83 -2.98 15.72
C GLU A 4 6.28 -2.62 14.34
N PHE A 5 6.72 -1.48 13.81
CA PHE A 5 6.41 -1.08 12.45
C PHE A 5 7.33 -1.83 11.51
N VAL A 6 6.75 -2.61 10.60
CA VAL A 6 7.51 -3.28 9.56
C VAL A 6 7.87 -2.26 8.50
N THR A 7 9.17 -2.10 8.28
CA THR A 7 9.75 -1.12 7.35
C THR A 7 10.50 -1.81 6.22
N CYS A 8 10.64 -1.12 5.10
CA CYS A 8 11.50 -1.51 3.98
C CYS A 8 12.26 -0.31 3.44
N LYS A 9 13.29 -0.58 2.65
CA LYS A 9 14.06 0.44 1.93
C LYS A 9 13.46 0.69 0.55
N LYS A 10 13.80 1.83 -0.05
CA LYS A 10 13.33 2.23 -1.39
C LYS A 10 13.76 1.33 -2.54
N ASP A 11 14.81 0.53 -2.34
CA ASP A 11 15.35 -0.43 -3.30
C ASP A 11 14.72 -1.83 -3.17
N CYS A 12 13.86 -2.07 -2.16
CA CYS A 12 13.11 -3.32 -2.05
C CYS A 12 12.23 -3.55 -3.28
N THR A 13 12.29 -4.77 -3.82
CA THR A 13 11.44 -5.12 -4.97
C THR A 13 10.01 -5.41 -4.52
N VAL A 14 9.07 -5.37 -5.47
CA VAL A 14 7.68 -5.79 -5.22
C VAL A 14 7.60 -7.22 -4.70
N LYS A 15 8.50 -8.11 -5.16
CA LYS A 15 8.58 -9.49 -4.68
C LYS A 15 8.95 -9.53 -3.20
N ASP A 16 9.96 -8.75 -2.79
CA ASP A 16 10.40 -8.68 -1.40
C ASP A 16 9.29 -8.13 -0.50
N LEU A 17 8.58 -7.10 -0.97
CA LEU A 17 7.42 -6.54 -0.29
C LEU A 17 6.31 -7.57 -0.08
N ILE A 18 5.95 -8.35 -1.11
CA ILE A 18 4.93 -9.40 -1.01
C ILE A 18 5.36 -10.47 0.00
N GLN A 19 6.62 -10.91 -0.06
CA GLN A 19 7.15 -11.90 0.89
C GLN A 19 7.16 -11.38 2.32
N LEU A 20 7.51 -10.10 2.51
CA LEU A 20 7.51 -9.45 3.82
C LEU A 20 6.10 -9.33 4.39
N LEU A 21 5.14 -8.86 3.59
CA LEU A 21 3.73 -8.77 3.97
C LEU A 21 3.15 -10.14 4.36
N ASP A 22 3.45 -11.20 3.58
CA ASP A 22 2.99 -12.55 3.87
C ASP A 22 3.65 -13.14 5.13
N LYS A 23 4.95 -12.93 5.31
CA LYS A 23 5.69 -13.41 6.48
C LYS A 23 5.18 -12.77 7.77
N GLU A 24 5.05 -11.44 7.78
CA GLU A 24 4.65 -10.68 8.96
C GLU A 24 3.12 -10.64 9.16
N LYS A 25 2.34 -11.20 8.21
CA LYS A 25 0.87 -11.18 8.19
C LYS A 25 0.30 -9.76 8.32
N LEU A 26 0.94 -8.82 7.63
CA LEU A 26 0.55 -7.42 7.57
C LEU A 26 0.06 -7.04 6.18
N HIS A 27 -0.69 -5.94 6.10
CA HIS A 27 -1.21 -5.40 4.84
C HIS A 27 -0.55 -4.07 4.45
N ARG A 28 0.46 -3.62 5.20
CA ARG A 28 1.13 -2.34 4.97
C ARG A 28 2.60 -2.41 5.38
N VAL A 29 3.46 -1.72 4.64
CA VAL A 29 4.90 -1.59 4.91
C VAL A 29 5.27 -0.12 4.79
N TYR A 30 6.07 0.38 5.74
CA TYR A 30 6.58 1.74 5.72
C TYR A 30 7.91 1.78 4.96
N VAL A 31 8.06 2.70 4.03
CA VAL A 31 9.32 2.93 3.31
C VAL A 31 10.13 3.94 4.11
N VAL A 32 11.38 3.60 4.44
CA VAL A 32 12.29 4.48 5.19
C VAL A 32 13.60 4.70 4.44
N ASP A 33 14.23 5.85 4.67
CA ASP A 33 15.56 6.17 4.15
C ASP A 33 16.69 5.49 4.96
N ASP A 34 17.94 5.81 4.64
CA ASP A 34 19.15 5.29 5.31
C ASP A 34 19.33 5.73 6.75
N GLU A 35 18.72 6.84 7.13
CA GLU A 35 18.74 7.39 8.48
C GLU A 35 17.53 6.90 9.32
N GLY A 36 16.59 6.18 8.69
CA GLY A 36 15.39 5.64 9.32
C GLY A 36 14.20 6.61 9.30
N ASN A 37 14.27 7.70 8.53
CA ASN A 37 13.16 8.62 8.37
C ASN A 37 12.10 8.02 7.45
N LEU A 38 10.83 8.27 7.76
CA LEU A 38 9.70 7.80 6.96
C LEU A 38 9.62 8.54 5.62
N GLU A 39 9.78 7.82 4.51
CA GLU A 39 9.61 8.35 3.16
C GLU A 39 8.22 8.03 2.57
N GLY A 40 7.58 6.93 2.99
CA GLY A 40 6.27 6.57 2.44
C GLY A 40 5.61 5.34 3.06
N LEU A 41 4.42 5.00 2.54
CA LEU A 41 3.63 3.85 2.94
C LEU A 41 3.19 3.10 1.69
N ILE A 42 3.41 1.78 1.67
CA ILE A 42 2.91 0.89 0.63
C ILE A 42 1.93 -0.07 1.26
N THR A 43 0.73 -0.17 0.71
CA THR A 43 -0.27 -1.15 1.14
C THR A 43 -0.35 -2.33 0.18
N LEU A 44 -0.83 -3.47 0.68
CA LEU A 44 -1.13 -4.62 -0.17
C LEU A 44 -2.13 -4.25 -1.28
N ARG A 45 -3.03 -3.29 -1.04
CA ARG A 45 -3.95 -2.80 -2.07
C ARG A 45 -3.23 -2.12 -3.21
N ASP A 46 -2.24 -1.28 -2.92
CA ASP A 46 -1.44 -0.59 -3.95
C ASP A 46 -0.70 -1.59 -4.84
N ILE A 47 -0.26 -2.70 -4.26
CA ILE A 47 0.38 -3.79 -5.00
C ILE A 47 -0.66 -4.51 -5.89
N ILE A 48 -1.81 -4.89 -5.33
CA ILE A 48 -2.86 -5.62 -6.06
C ILE A 48 -3.43 -4.78 -7.21
N SER A 49 -3.70 -3.49 -6.99
CA SER A 49 -4.26 -2.60 -8.02
C SER A 49 -3.33 -2.42 -9.21
N ARG A 50 -2.03 -2.62 -9.02
CA ARG A 50 -1.01 -2.60 -10.10
C ARG A 50 -0.89 -3.93 -10.83
N LEU A 51 -1.23 -5.05 -10.19
CA LEU A 51 -1.11 -6.40 -10.75
C LEU A 51 -2.40 -6.91 -11.39
N VAL A 52 -3.56 -6.40 -10.96
CA VAL A 52 -4.88 -6.86 -11.39
C VAL A 52 -5.59 -5.72 -12.12
N HIS A 53 -6.19 -6.03 -13.27
CA HIS A 53 -7.08 -5.09 -13.94
C HIS A 53 -8.39 -4.99 -13.14
N GLU A 54 -8.62 -3.83 -12.51
CA GLU A 54 -9.89 -3.54 -11.87
C GLU A 54 -10.93 -3.16 -12.94
N PRO A 55 -12.14 -3.74 -12.93
CA PRO A 55 -13.19 -3.36 -13.86
C PRO A 55 -13.65 -1.91 -13.58
N ARG A 56 -14.16 -1.24 -14.62
CA ARG A 56 -14.73 0.10 -14.49
C ARG A 56 -15.83 0.15 -13.42
N GLY A 57 -15.86 1.21 -12.62
CA GLY A 57 -16.78 1.35 -11.49
C GLY A 57 -16.30 0.71 -10.20
N TYR A 58 -15.10 0.13 -10.16
CA TYR A 58 -14.53 -0.45 -8.95
C TYR A 58 -13.70 0.57 -8.15
N PHE A 59 -13.17 0.13 -7.01
CA PHE A 59 -12.61 1.01 -6.00
C PHE A 59 -11.45 1.89 -6.50
N GLY A 60 -10.61 1.45 -7.45
CA GLY A 60 -9.54 2.27 -8.03
C GLY A 60 -10.04 3.55 -8.72
N ASP A 61 -11.14 3.47 -9.49
CA ASP A 61 -11.71 4.61 -10.22
C ASP A 61 -12.14 5.77 -9.30
N PHE A 62 -12.44 5.49 -8.02
CA PHE A 62 -12.77 6.52 -7.04
C PHE A 62 -11.54 7.31 -6.57
N PHE A 63 -10.40 6.64 -6.35
CA PHE A 63 -9.17 7.29 -5.87
C PHE A 63 -8.38 7.94 -7.01
N ASP A 64 -8.51 7.41 -8.23
CA ASP A 64 -7.93 8.00 -9.44
C ASP A 64 -8.73 9.20 -9.96
N GLY A 65 -9.84 9.57 -9.29
CA GLY A 65 -10.68 10.73 -9.63
C GLY A 65 -11.53 10.54 -10.89
N VAL A 66 -11.64 9.30 -11.39
CA VAL A 66 -12.46 8.94 -12.55
C VAL A 66 -13.95 8.94 -12.19
N LEU A 67 -14.29 8.65 -10.92
CA LEU A 67 -15.65 8.67 -10.40
C LEU A 67 -15.77 9.55 -9.15
N PRO A 68 -16.92 10.24 -8.96
CA PRO A 68 -17.18 10.99 -7.75
C PRO A 68 -17.28 10.05 -6.54
N LEU A 69 -16.76 10.49 -5.39
CA LEU A 69 -16.87 9.74 -4.14
C LEU A 69 -18.34 9.45 -3.80
N PRO A 70 -18.66 8.25 -3.29
CA PRO A 70 -19.99 7.95 -2.78
C PRO A 70 -20.39 8.96 -1.71
N ALA A 71 -21.68 9.30 -1.61
CA ALA A 71 -22.18 10.33 -0.69
C ALA A 71 -21.85 10.09 0.80
N ASN A 72 -21.41 8.89 1.17
CA ASN A 72 -21.01 8.50 2.53
C ASN A 72 -19.54 8.07 2.64
N SER A 73 -18.70 8.41 1.66
CA SER A 73 -17.28 8.09 1.72
C SER A 73 -16.59 8.98 2.77
N ARG A 74 -16.02 8.35 3.80
CA ARG A 74 -15.13 9.00 4.76
C ARG A 74 -13.71 8.55 4.41
N VAL A 75 -13.07 9.31 3.53
CA VAL A 75 -11.62 9.24 3.32
C VAL A 75 -10.93 10.25 4.22
#